data_AF-A0A6V7WVC7-F1
#
_entry.id   AF-A0A6V7WVC7-F1
#
_cell.length_a   1.000
_cell.length_b   1.000
_cell.length_c   1.000
_cell.angle_alpha   90.00
_cell.angle_beta   90.00
_cell.angle_gamma   90.00
#
_symmetry.space_group_name_H-M   'P 1'
#
loop_
_entity.id
_entity.type
_entity.pdbx_description
1 polymer ?
#
loop_
_entity_poly.entity_id
_entity_poly.type
_entity_poly.pdbx_seq_one_letter_code
_entity_poly.pdbx_strand_id
1 'polypeptide(L)'
;QTPAGNQQFPKKAIDVVYPADAASDFPLSMQASSAYGILYMITKYGYVHVFDIETGFSIYTVRISTDTIFITTEHTSNNGVLGINRAGQVLSVCLDETTVIPYVTQQLQNPDLALKLACRCNLPGAEELFVRKFNLLIGNGNYPEAAKVAATAPQNILRTPQTLQKFQVAVPQGKATYPLLIYFNALLEQGSLNKYESLELCRPVLVQGKKQLVEKWISESKLECSEELGDLVKQYDVNLALSIYLRGSVPHKANYEPDYLYQMRQVLRTHPDNAATFAQMLVSEGPNGEPLADINQIVDCFVEVGNIQQCTAFLLEALKGDSESQAHLQTRLLEMNLLSNPQVADAILGNRMFSYYDRAAIGQLCEKAGLLQRALEHFTDLYDIKRTVVHTTLFNPEWLINYFGRLNVQDSLECLKAMLQTNLRQSLQIVVQIASKYSEQLTTQALIDLFESFKSYEGLFYYLGSIVNFSQDPEVHFKYIQAATRAGHVKEVERICRESNYYDAERVKTYLKEAKLTDQVHFFEK
;
A
#
# COMPACT_ATOMS: atom_id res chain seq x y z
N GLN A 1 1.39 -51.04 -24.96
CA GLN A 1 1.47 -50.19 -26.17
C GLN A 1 2.53 -49.15 -25.90
N THR A 2 3.51 -49.00 -26.79
CA THR A 2 4.54 -47.96 -26.68
C THR A 2 3.89 -46.57 -26.81
N PRO A 3 4.34 -45.56 -26.05
CA PRO A 3 3.86 -44.18 -26.21
C PRO A 3 4.07 -43.70 -27.66
N ALA A 4 3.09 -42.96 -28.19
CA ALA A 4 3.11 -42.46 -29.57
C ALA A 4 4.40 -41.67 -29.86
N GLY A 5 5.17 -42.11 -30.86
CA GLY A 5 6.44 -41.49 -31.27
C GLY A 5 7.69 -42.36 -31.01
N ASN A 6 7.62 -43.36 -30.12
CA ASN A 6 8.76 -44.26 -29.90
C ASN A 6 8.75 -45.43 -30.89
N GLN A 7 9.76 -45.45 -31.77
CA GLN A 7 10.06 -46.64 -32.57
C GLN A 7 10.53 -47.75 -31.63
N GLN A 8 9.92 -48.93 -31.73
CA GLN A 8 10.33 -50.09 -30.94
C GLN A 8 11.76 -50.47 -31.32
N PHE A 9 12.67 -50.55 -30.33
CA PHE A 9 14.05 -50.94 -30.60
C PHE A 9 14.07 -52.34 -31.25
N PRO A 10 14.81 -52.52 -32.36
CA PRO A 10 14.95 -53.83 -32.99
C PRO A 10 15.75 -54.75 -32.08
N LYS A 11 15.34 -56.02 -31.98
CA LYS A 11 16.11 -57.05 -31.27
C LYS A 11 17.44 -57.26 -32.00
N LYS A 12 18.55 -57.11 -31.30
CA LYS A 12 19.91 -57.35 -31.82
C LYS A 12 20.51 -58.57 -31.13
N ALA A 13 21.21 -59.39 -31.89
CA ALA A 13 22.04 -60.48 -31.38
C ALA A 13 23.50 -60.06 -31.55
N ILE A 14 24.25 -60.03 -30.45
CA ILE A 14 25.64 -59.56 -30.41
C ILE A 14 26.44 -60.58 -29.62
N ASP A 15 27.57 -60.98 -30.19
CA ASP A 15 28.46 -61.93 -29.55
C ASP A 15 29.26 -61.24 -28.44
N VAL A 16 29.27 -61.87 -27.26
CA VAL A 16 30.12 -61.43 -26.15
C VAL A 16 31.52 -61.98 -26.36
N VAL A 17 32.50 -61.09 -26.45
CA VAL A 17 33.90 -61.47 -26.62
C VAL A 17 34.52 -61.75 -25.25
N TYR A 18 35.00 -62.98 -25.06
CA TYR A 18 35.74 -63.38 -23.87
C TYR A 18 37.25 -63.39 -24.12
N PRO A 19 38.07 -63.02 -23.13
CA PRO A 19 39.52 -63.23 -23.17
C PRO A 19 39.87 -64.72 -23.38
N ALA A 20 41.00 -65.00 -24.04
CA ALA A 20 41.41 -66.37 -24.38
C ALA A 20 41.65 -67.26 -23.14
N ASP A 21 42.04 -66.66 -22.02
CA ASP A 21 42.23 -67.29 -20.71
C ASP A 21 40.90 -67.58 -19.97
N ALA A 22 39.77 -67.13 -20.50
CA ALA A 22 38.44 -67.25 -19.92
C ALA A 22 37.44 -67.96 -20.86
N ALA A 23 37.91 -68.90 -21.71
CA ALA A 23 37.07 -69.57 -22.71
C ALA A 23 35.88 -70.38 -22.14
N SER A 24 35.95 -70.81 -20.87
CA SER A 24 34.84 -71.48 -20.16
C SER A 24 34.05 -70.55 -19.22
N ASP A 25 34.31 -69.24 -19.28
CA ASP A 25 33.56 -68.25 -18.52
C ASP A 25 32.18 -68.01 -19.13
N PHE A 26 31.24 -67.53 -18.32
CA PHE A 26 29.87 -67.27 -18.75
C PHE A 26 29.20 -66.18 -17.91
N PRO A 27 28.16 -65.50 -18.43
CA PRO A 27 27.43 -64.46 -17.70
C PRO A 27 26.70 -65.05 -16.50
N LEU A 28 26.86 -64.44 -15.32
CA LEU A 28 26.13 -64.80 -14.10
C LEU A 28 25.00 -63.83 -13.79
N SER A 29 25.25 -62.53 -13.98
CA SER A 29 24.25 -61.51 -13.67
C SER A 29 24.34 -60.33 -14.63
N MET A 30 23.23 -59.62 -14.76
CA MET A 30 23.08 -58.50 -15.66
C MET A 30 22.21 -57.45 -14.98
N GLN A 31 22.69 -56.21 -14.97
CA GLN A 31 21.97 -55.06 -14.40
C GLN A 31 21.99 -53.93 -15.42
N ALA A 32 20.85 -53.29 -15.65
CA ALA A 32 20.71 -52.19 -16.60
C ALA A 32 20.56 -50.87 -15.84
N SER A 33 21.44 -49.92 -16.15
CA SER A 33 21.32 -48.53 -15.71
C SER A 33 20.34 -47.82 -16.62
N SER A 34 19.14 -47.56 -16.09
CA SER A 34 18.11 -46.79 -16.80
C SER A 34 18.52 -45.34 -17.04
N ALA A 35 19.33 -44.76 -16.14
CA ALA A 35 19.82 -43.39 -16.23
C ALA A 35 20.76 -43.17 -17.42
N TYR A 36 21.69 -44.11 -17.67
CA TYR A 36 22.68 -43.96 -18.75
C TYR A 36 22.35 -44.77 -20.01
N GLY A 37 21.36 -45.66 -19.95
CA GLY A 37 21.07 -46.62 -21.02
C GLY A 37 22.22 -47.60 -21.22
N ILE A 38 22.81 -48.10 -20.12
CA ILE A 38 24.01 -48.95 -20.11
C ILE A 38 23.74 -50.26 -19.39
N LEU A 39 24.32 -51.33 -19.90
CA LEU A 39 24.17 -52.69 -19.38
C LEU A 39 25.48 -53.16 -18.75
N TYR A 40 25.44 -53.51 -17.47
CA TYR A 40 26.52 -54.16 -16.75
C TYR A 40 26.27 -55.65 -16.72
N MET A 41 27.20 -56.44 -17.26
CA MET A 41 27.17 -57.89 -17.24
C MET A 41 28.37 -58.41 -16.47
N ILE A 42 28.12 -59.23 -15.45
CA ILE A 42 29.15 -59.81 -14.59
C ILE A 42 29.26 -61.30 -14.86
N THR A 43 30.48 -61.79 -15.09
CA THR A 43 30.76 -63.19 -15.41
C THR A 43 31.20 -64.00 -14.19
N LYS A 44 31.29 -65.32 -14.36
CA LYS A 44 31.72 -66.23 -13.29
C LYS A 44 33.15 -66.02 -12.84
N TYR A 45 34.05 -65.67 -13.75
CA TYR A 45 35.47 -65.41 -13.45
C TYR A 45 35.74 -63.98 -12.94
N GLY A 46 34.69 -63.19 -12.71
CA GLY A 46 34.79 -61.85 -12.14
C GLY A 46 35.10 -60.76 -13.17
N TYR A 47 34.79 -60.99 -14.44
CA TYR A 47 34.80 -59.94 -15.47
C TYR A 47 33.52 -59.12 -15.41
N VAL A 48 33.66 -57.82 -15.64
CA VAL A 48 32.54 -56.91 -15.92
C VAL A 48 32.65 -56.44 -17.35
N HIS A 49 31.57 -56.60 -18.09
CA HIS A 49 31.38 -56.02 -19.40
C HIS A 49 30.33 -54.92 -19.32
N VAL A 50 30.63 -53.78 -19.96
CA VAL A 50 29.77 -52.60 -20.04
C VAL A 50 29.34 -52.45 -21.50
N PHE A 51 28.04 -52.44 -21.76
CA PHE A 51 27.48 -52.27 -23.11
C PHE A 51 26.54 -51.06 -23.19
N ASP A 52 26.50 -50.39 -24.34
CA ASP A 52 25.42 -49.45 -24.66
C ASP A 52 24.15 -50.24 -25.03
N ILE A 53 23.01 -49.94 -24.42
CA ILE A 53 21.76 -50.71 -24.64
C ILE A 53 21.18 -50.47 -26.05
N GLU A 54 21.36 -49.28 -26.63
CA GLU A 54 20.79 -48.92 -27.94
C GLU A 54 21.49 -49.64 -29.10
N THR A 55 22.81 -49.64 -29.07
CA THR A 55 23.65 -50.25 -30.11
C THR A 55 24.06 -51.67 -29.78
N GLY A 56 24.15 -52.00 -28.49
CA GLY A 56 24.76 -53.21 -27.95
C GLY A 56 26.30 -53.23 -28.07
N PHE A 57 26.89 -52.08 -28.35
CA PHE A 57 28.34 -51.93 -28.50
C PHE A 57 29.03 -52.15 -27.14
N SER A 58 30.12 -52.93 -27.13
CA SER A 58 30.93 -53.15 -25.94
C SER A 58 31.79 -51.91 -25.66
N ILE A 59 31.49 -51.23 -24.55
CA ILE A 59 32.18 -50.02 -24.13
C ILE A 59 33.47 -50.39 -23.37
N TYR A 60 33.37 -51.29 -22.39
CA TYR A 60 34.50 -51.60 -21.52
C TYR A 60 34.42 -53.05 -21.04
N THR A 61 35.56 -53.72 -20.90
CA THR A 61 35.67 -55.06 -20.31
C THR A 61 36.88 -55.10 -19.39
N VAL A 62 36.68 -55.50 -18.13
CA VAL A 62 37.76 -55.59 -17.15
C VAL A 62 37.49 -56.69 -16.12
N ARG A 63 38.54 -57.34 -15.61
CA ARG A 63 38.43 -58.25 -14.47
C ARG A 63 38.54 -57.48 -13.16
N ILE A 64 37.49 -57.52 -12.35
CA ILE A 64 37.43 -56.80 -11.06
C ILE A 64 37.60 -57.72 -9.84
N SER A 65 37.45 -59.03 -10.02
CA SER A 65 37.62 -59.99 -8.93
C SER A 65 38.21 -61.30 -9.43
N THR A 66 39.04 -61.93 -8.62
CA THR A 66 39.49 -63.31 -8.82
C THR A 66 38.46 -64.32 -8.35
N ASP A 67 37.65 -63.94 -7.36
CA ASP A 67 36.57 -64.74 -6.81
C ASP A 67 35.23 -64.45 -7.49
N THR A 68 34.37 -65.46 -7.59
CA THR A 68 33.05 -65.31 -8.19
C THR A 68 32.18 -64.33 -7.39
N ILE A 69 31.64 -63.33 -8.08
CA ILE A 69 30.60 -62.42 -7.57
C ILE A 69 29.26 -63.15 -7.66
N PHE A 70 28.80 -63.70 -6.55
CA PHE A 70 27.68 -64.66 -6.54
C PHE A 70 26.30 -64.00 -6.40
N ILE A 71 26.25 -62.75 -5.95
CA ILE A 71 25.03 -61.96 -5.82
C ILE A 71 25.32 -60.53 -6.25
N THR A 72 24.40 -59.95 -7.02
CA THR A 72 24.47 -58.57 -7.50
C THR A 72 23.11 -57.90 -7.42
N THR A 73 23.13 -56.57 -7.32
CA THR A 73 21.94 -55.72 -7.35
C THR A 73 22.28 -54.41 -8.05
N GLU A 74 21.25 -53.74 -8.58
CA GLU A 74 21.38 -52.35 -9.03
C GLU A 74 21.84 -51.46 -7.86
N HIS A 75 22.77 -50.56 -8.15
CA HIS A 75 23.20 -49.52 -7.22
C HIS A 75 22.52 -48.20 -7.59
N THR A 76 21.39 -47.92 -6.94
CA THR A 76 20.53 -46.76 -7.27
C THR A 76 21.17 -45.40 -7.02
N SER A 77 22.17 -45.30 -6.15
CA SER A 77 22.81 -44.01 -5.81
C SER A 77 23.77 -43.50 -6.89
N ASN A 78 24.45 -44.39 -7.60
CA ASN A 78 25.43 -44.07 -8.63
C ASN A 78 25.09 -44.69 -10.00
N ASN A 79 23.85 -45.20 -10.15
CA ASN A 79 23.33 -45.83 -11.35
C ASN A 79 24.24 -46.95 -11.90
N GLY A 80 24.87 -47.69 -11.00
CA GLY A 80 25.82 -48.76 -11.27
C GLY A 80 25.34 -50.14 -10.81
N VAL A 81 26.29 -51.04 -10.53
CA VAL A 81 26.05 -52.38 -9.99
C VAL A 81 26.85 -52.60 -8.71
N LEU A 82 26.19 -53.20 -7.71
CA LEU A 82 26.81 -53.70 -6.49
C LEU A 82 26.86 -55.23 -6.54
N GLY A 83 27.96 -55.81 -6.06
CA GLY A 83 28.11 -57.26 -5.98
C GLY A 83 28.94 -57.70 -4.78
N ILE A 84 28.67 -58.91 -4.29
CA ILE A 84 29.45 -59.55 -3.22
C ILE A 84 30.16 -60.77 -3.79
N ASN A 85 31.47 -60.85 -3.57
CA ASN A 85 32.26 -62.02 -3.98
C ASN A 85 32.38 -63.06 -2.85
N ARG A 86 32.88 -64.26 -3.19
CA ARG A 86 33.05 -65.35 -2.21
C ARG A 86 34.04 -65.04 -1.08
N ALA A 87 34.93 -64.08 -1.26
CA ALA A 87 35.83 -63.58 -0.22
C ALA A 87 35.13 -62.62 0.77
N GLY A 88 33.87 -62.26 0.53
CA GLY A 88 33.10 -61.35 1.38
C GLY A 88 33.33 -59.86 1.07
N GLN A 89 33.99 -59.53 -0.04
CA GLN A 89 34.19 -58.15 -0.48
C GLN A 89 32.94 -57.60 -1.15
N VAL A 90 32.57 -56.37 -0.81
CA VAL A 90 31.49 -55.62 -1.47
C VAL A 90 32.13 -54.74 -2.55
N LEU A 91 31.81 -55.04 -3.81
CA LEU A 91 32.35 -54.34 -4.98
C LEU A 91 31.25 -53.49 -5.61
N SER A 92 31.58 -52.25 -5.97
CA SER A 92 30.70 -51.36 -6.73
C SER A 92 31.36 -51.00 -8.04
N VAL A 93 30.61 -51.10 -9.14
CA VAL A 93 31.04 -50.62 -10.45
C VAL A 93 30.01 -49.61 -10.94
N CYS A 94 30.47 -48.42 -11.29
CA CYS A 94 29.66 -47.38 -11.92
C CYS A 94 30.45 -46.74 -13.06
N LEU A 95 29.74 -45.98 -13.88
CA LEU A 95 30.32 -45.22 -14.95
C LEU A 95 30.89 -43.91 -14.41
N ASP A 96 32.08 -43.55 -14.86
CA ASP A 96 32.67 -42.24 -14.59
C ASP A 96 32.22 -41.24 -15.67
N GLU A 97 31.36 -40.31 -15.26
CA GLU A 97 30.75 -39.30 -16.13
C GLU A 97 31.77 -38.38 -16.80
N THR A 98 32.95 -38.20 -16.20
CA THR A 98 33.98 -37.28 -16.71
C THR A 98 34.89 -37.90 -17.75
N THR A 99 35.11 -39.22 -17.67
CA THR A 99 36.09 -39.92 -18.52
C THR A 99 35.45 -40.79 -19.59
N VAL A 100 34.17 -41.17 -19.47
CA VAL A 100 33.50 -42.03 -20.47
C VAL A 100 33.52 -41.44 -21.87
N ILE A 101 33.20 -40.14 -22.03
CA ILE A 101 33.07 -39.52 -23.35
C ILE A 101 34.45 -39.40 -24.02
N PRO A 102 35.51 -38.90 -23.33
CA PRO A 102 36.87 -38.97 -23.85
C PRO A 102 37.31 -40.38 -24.21
N TYR A 103 36.99 -41.38 -23.37
CA TYR A 103 37.36 -42.78 -23.61
C TYR A 103 36.72 -43.34 -24.88
N VAL A 104 35.40 -43.19 -25.04
CA VAL A 104 34.68 -43.66 -26.23
C VAL A 104 35.16 -42.94 -27.50
N THR A 105 35.49 -41.65 -27.38
CA THR A 105 35.95 -40.84 -28.51
C THR A 105 37.38 -41.19 -28.94
N GLN A 106 38.32 -41.29 -27.99
CA GLN A 106 39.75 -41.40 -28.28
C GLN A 106 40.25 -42.85 -28.30
N GLN A 107 39.84 -43.68 -27.34
CA GLN A 107 40.30 -45.07 -27.21
C GLN A 107 39.48 -46.02 -28.08
N LEU A 108 38.15 -45.90 -28.06
CA LEU A 108 37.27 -46.73 -28.89
C LEU A 108 37.09 -46.18 -30.31
N GLN A 109 37.60 -44.98 -30.61
CA GLN A 109 37.51 -44.29 -31.90
C GLN A 109 36.07 -44.23 -32.45
N ASN A 110 35.08 -44.06 -31.57
CA ASN A 110 33.66 -44.03 -31.93
C ASN A 110 33.00 -42.71 -31.53
N PRO A 111 33.24 -41.61 -32.28
CA PRO A 111 32.70 -40.29 -31.96
C PRO A 111 31.17 -40.22 -32.08
N ASP A 112 30.55 -41.06 -32.91
CA ASP A 112 29.09 -41.10 -33.08
C ASP A 112 28.39 -41.65 -31.83
N LEU A 113 28.94 -42.71 -31.24
CA LEU A 113 28.45 -43.24 -29.95
C LEU A 113 28.67 -42.22 -28.83
N ALA A 114 29.84 -41.56 -28.80
CA ALA A 114 30.14 -40.53 -27.82
C ALA A 114 29.14 -39.36 -27.87
N LEU A 115 28.80 -38.88 -29.07
CA LEU A 115 27.80 -37.82 -29.26
C LEU A 115 26.40 -38.26 -28.80
N LYS A 116 25.98 -39.49 -29.15
CA LYS A 116 24.68 -40.02 -28.70
C LYS A 116 24.60 -40.17 -27.19
N LEU A 117 25.64 -40.73 -26.57
CA LEU A 117 25.72 -40.88 -25.11
C LEU A 117 25.71 -39.52 -24.41
N ALA A 118 26.48 -38.55 -24.91
CA ALA A 118 26.51 -37.20 -24.35
C ALA A 118 25.15 -36.49 -24.46
N CYS A 119 24.46 -36.58 -25.60
CA CYS A 119 23.09 -36.05 -25.76
C CYS A 119 22.09 -36.74 -24.82
N ARG A 120 22.09 -38.08 -24.81
CA ARG A 120 21.09 -38.89 -24.10
C ARG A 120 21.19 -38.72 -22.59
N CYS A 121 22.42 -38.62 -22.08
CA CYS A 121 22.72 -38.65 -20.65
C CYS A 121 23.21 -37.30 -20.11
N ASN A 122 23.27 -36.25 -20.94
CA ASN A 122 23.78 -34.92 -20.59
C ASN A 122 25.19 -34.94 -19.95
N LEU A 123 26.09 -35.76 -20.49
CA LEU A 123 27.45 -35.97 -19.95
C LEU A 123 28.46 -34.93 -20.49
N PRO A 124 29.42 -34.49 -19.65
CA PRO A 124 30.49 -33.58 -20.05
C PRO A 124 31.53 -34.26 -20.97
N GLY A 125 32.33 -33.47 -21.69
CA GLY A 125 33.46 -33.96 -22.50
C GLY A 125 33.16 -34.14 -24.00
N ALA A 126 31.95 -33.82 -24.45
CA ALA A 126 31.58 -33.82 -25.87
C ALA A 126 31.59 -32.40 -26.48
N GLU A 127 31.99 -31.37 -25.73
CA GLU A 127 31.87 -29.96 -26.13
C GLU A 127 32.51 -29.71 -27.50
N GLU A 128 33.75 -30.19 -27.68
CA GLU A 128 34.48 -30.05 -28.94
C GLU A 128 33.81 -30.79 -30.10
N LEU A 129 33.19 -31.94 -29.85
CA LEU A 129 32.52 -32.73 -30.89
C LEU A 129 31.28 -31.98 -31.41
N PHE A 130 30.50 -31.35 -30.52
CA PHE A 130 29.37 -30.50 -30.91
C PHE A 130 29.82 -29.29 -31.71
N VAL A 131 30.89 -28.60 -31.26
CA VAL A 131 31.44 -27.43 -31.98
C VAL A 131 31.96 -27.81 -33.36
N ARG A 132 32.69 -28.92 -33.49
CA ARG A 132 33.19 -29.42 -34.79
C ARG A 132 32.05 -29.80 -35.72
N LYS A 133 31.06 -30.56 -35.23
CA LYS A 133 29.88 -30.96 -36.01
C LYS A 133 29.07 -29.74 -36.46
N PHE A 134 28.87 -28.77 -35.57
CA PHE A 134 28.20 -27.51 -35.89
C PHE A 134 28.94 -26.71 -36.98
N ASN A 135 30.27 -26.53 -36.84
CA ASN A 135 31.07 -25.81 -37.83
C ASN A 135 31.06 -26.50 -39.20
N LEU A 136 31.08 -27.83 -39.24
CA LEU A 136 30.97 -28.61 -40.47
C LEU A 136 29.60 -28.38 -41.15
N LEU A 137 28.50 -28.44 -40.38
CA LEU A 137 27.15 -28.23 -40.91
C LEU A 137 26.94 -26.81 -41.43
N ILE A 138 27.43 -25.79 -40.71
CA ILE A 138 27.41 -24.39 -41.15
C ILE A 138 28.27 -24.19 -42.40
N GLY A 139 29.49 -24.76 -42.43
CA GLY A 139 30.40 -24.68 -43.58
C GLY A 139 29.83 -25.33 -44.84
N ASN A 140 29.08 -26.42 -44.67
CA ASN A 140 28.39 -27.12 -45.76
C ASN A 140 27.05 -26.45 -46.16
N GLY A 141 26.65 -25.36 -45.50
CA GLY A 141 25.41 -24.64 -45.77
C GLY A 141 24.13 -25.36 -45.30
N ASN A 142 24.24 -26.41 -44.48
CA ASN A 142 23.10 -27.10 -43.90
C ASN A 142 22.64 -26.42 -42.60
N TYR A 143 21.99 -25.26 -42.75
CA TYR A 143 21.52 -24.43 -41.63
C TYR A 143 20.45 -25.09 -40.74
N PRO A 144 19.45 -25.83 -41.27
CA PRO A 144 18.44 -26.47 -40.43
C PRO A 144 19.00 -27.50 -39.46
N GLU A 145 19.90 -28.37 -39.93
CA GLU A 145 20.52 -29.38 -39.05
C GLU A 145 21.53 -28.74 -38.10
N ALA A 146 22.25 -27.69 -38.53
CA ALA A 146 23.12 -26.91 -37.64
C ALA A 146 22.32 -26.27 -36.48
N ALA A 147 21.13 -25.73 -36.76
CA ALA A 147 20.26 -25.13 -35.76
C ALA A 147 19.77 -26.16 -34.74
N LYS A 148 19.36 -27.36 -35.20
CA LYS A 148 18.99 -28.46 -34.31
C LYS A 148 20.15 -28.89 -33.41
N VAL A 149 21.35 -29.06 -33.97
CA VAL A 149 22.55 -29.41 -33.18
C VAL A 149 22.85 -28.36 -32.12
N ALA A 150 22.69 -27.08 -32.45
CA ALA A 150 22.88 -26.00 -31.48
C ALA A 150 21.81 -25.98 -30.38
N ALA A 151 20.57 -26.35 -30.71
CA ALA A 151 19.45 -26.41 -29.78
C ALA A 151 19.52 -27.64 -28.85
N THR A 152 19.98 -28.80 -29.35
CA THR A 152 20.09 -30.06 -28.58
C THR A 152 21.42 -30.25 -27.87
N ALA A 153 22.39 -29.35 -28.04
CA ALA A 153 23.69 -29.49 -27.42
C ALA A 153 23.57 -29.50 -25.88
N PRO A 154 24.27 -30.42 -25.19
CA PRO A 154 24.25 -30.49 -23.74
C PRO A 154 24.75 -29.18 -23.13
N GLN A 155 24.28 -28.85 -21.93
CA GLN A 155 24.69 -27.66 -21.18
C GLN A 155 24.61 -26.32 -21.96
N ASN A 156 23.80 -26.25 -23.03
CA ASN A 156 23.66 -25.05 -23.87
C ASN A 156 25.00 -24.54 -24.47
N ILE A 157 26.00 -25.41 -24.68
CA ILE A 157 27.36 -25.04 -25.14
C ILE A 157 27.34 -24.24 -26.45
N LEU A 158 26.38 -24.55 -27.33
CA LEU A 158 26.24 -23.88 -28.63
C LEU A 158 25.22 -22.72 -28.61
N ARG A 159 24.57 -22.42 -27.49
CA ARG A 159 23.65 -21.27 -27.36
C ARG A 159 24.38 -20.04 -26.85
N THR A 160 25.38 -19.62 -27.63
CA THR A 160 26.25 -18.49 -27.32
C THR A 160 26.10 -17.37 -28.35
N PRO A 161 26.49 -16.13 -28.00
CA PRO A 161 26.50 -15.02 -28.96
C PRO A 161 27.33 -15.31 -30.22
N GLN A 162 28.39 -16.12 -30.11
CA GLN A 162 29.22 -16.51 -31.25
C GLN A 162 28.47 -17.39 -32.26
N THR A 163 27.65 -18.33 -31.78
CA THR A 163 26.80 -19.16 -32.66
C THR A 163 25.78 -18.30 -33.39
N LEU A 164 25.17 -17.35 -32.69
CA LEU A 164 24.20 -16.42 -33.27
C LEU A 164 24.84 -15.55 -34.36
N GLN A 165 26.05 -15.02 -34.12
CA GLN A 165 26.81 -14.27 -35.13
C GLN A 165 27.12 -15.12 -36.38
N LYS A 166 27.43 -16.41 -36.22
CA LYS A 166 27.63 -17.32 -37.37
C LYS A 166 26.36 -17.47 -38.21
N PHE A 167 25.18 -17.51 -37.60
CA PHE A 167 23.90 -17.51 -38.34
C PHE A 167 23.52 -16.14 -38.92
N GLN A 168 23.98 -15.04 -38.32
CA GLN A 168 23.76 -13.68 -38.80
C GLN A 168 24.57 -13.37 -40.07
N VAL A 169 25.80 -13.88 -40.15
CA VAL A 169 26.71 -13.69 -41.29
C VAL A 169 26.55 -14.77 -42.37
N ALA A 170 25.85 -15.87 -42.06
CA ALA A 170 25.58 -16.95 -43.00
C ALA A 170 24.80 -16.47 -44.23
N VAL A 171 25.29 -16.82 -45.42
CA VAL A 171 24.68 -16.44 -46.70
C VAL A 171 23.42 -17.30 -46.93
N PRO A 172 22.24 -16.70 -47.17
CA PRO A 172 21.03 -17.46 -47.47
C PRO A 172 21.21 -18.32 -48.74
N GLN A 173 20.97 -19.63 -48.64
CA GLN A 173 20.85 -20.49 -49.81
C GLN A 173 19.45 -20.31 -50.42
N GLY A 174 19.33 -19.36 -51.34
CA GLY A 174 18.08 -19.09 -52.08
C GLY A 174 17.22 -17.95 -51.51
N LYS A 175 16.05 -17.74 -52.13
CA LYS A 175 15.28 -16.48 -52.05
C LYS A 175 14.27 -16.34 -50.90
N ALA A 176 14.22 -17.20 -49.88
CA ALA A 176 13.13 -17.10 -48.91
C ALA A 176 13.40 -17.48 -47.44
N THR A 177 14.62 -17.84 -47.02
CA THR A 177 14.81 -18.24 -45.61
C THR A 177 16.11 -17.71 -45.04
N TYR A 178 15.99 -16.77 -44.10
CA TYR A 178 17.11 -16.21 -43.37
C TYR A 178 17.63 -17.24 -42.36
N PRO A 179 18.92 -17.62 -42.40
CA PRO A 179 19.50 -18.63 -41.51
C PRO A 179 19.28 -18.33 -40.01
N LEU A 180 19.28 -17.05 -39.63
CA LEU A 180 19.00 -16.61 -38.27
C LEU A 180 17.57 -16.94 -37.80
N LEU A 181 16.59 -16.88 -38.70
CA LEU A 181 15.20 -17.19 -38.37
C LEU A 181 14.97 -18.71 -38.24
N ILE A 182 15.71 -19.51 -39.02
CA ILE A 182 15.74 -20.98 -38.86
C ILE A 182 16.27 -21.35 -37.49
N TYR A 183 17.33 -20.68 -37.03
CA TYR A 183 17.91 -20.88 -35.70
C TYR A 183 16.91 -20.59 -34.58
N PHE A 184 16.25 -19.42 -34.61
CA PHE A 184 15.26 -19.09 -33.58
C PHE A 184 14.04 -20.01 -33.59
N ASN A 185 13.57 -20.45 -34.76
CA ASN A 185 12.46 -21.41 -34.84
C ASN A 185 12.83 -22.76 -34.20
N ALA A 186 14.03 -23.27 -34.48
CA ALA A 186 14.49 -24.52 -33.86
C ALA A 186 14.57 -24.41 -32.32
N LEU A 187 15.03 -23.27 -31.81
CA LEU A 187 15.07 -23.02 -30.37
C LEU A 187 13.66 -22.89 -29.75
N LEU A 188 12.74 -22.18 -30.41
CA LEU A 188 11.37 -21.98 -29.94
C LEU A 188 10.51 -23.26 -30.01
N GLU A 189 10.88 -24.22 -30.85
CA GLU A 189 10.29 -25.57 -30.87
C GLU A 189 10.77 -26.42 -29.69
N GLN A 190 12.04 -26.27 -29.29
CA GLN A 190 12.63 -27.07 -28.24
C GLN A 190 12.45 -26.48 -26.82
N GLY A 191 12.34 -25.16 -26.68
CA GLY A 191 12.21 -24.51 -25.37
C GLY A 191 12.17 -22.99 -25.41
N SER A 192 12.62 -22.37 -24.31
CA SER A 192 12.70 -20.92 -24.15
C SER A 192 14.05 -20.35 -24.62
N LEU A 193 14.04 -19.12 -25.11
CA LEU A 193 15.21 -18.35 -25.51
C LEU A 193 15.89 -17.71 -24.29
N ASN A 194 17.22 -17.59 -24.35
CA ASN A 194 17.98 -16.88 -23.32
C ASN A 194 17.91 -15.35 -23.50
N LYS A 195 18.51 -14.59 -22.58
CA LYS A 195 18.54 -13.12 -22.59
C LYS A 195 18.99 -12.54 -23.94
N TYR A 196 20.12 -13.02 -24.47
CA TYR A 196 20.72 -12.49 -25.70
C TYR A 196 19.89 -12.87 -26.93
N GLU A 197 19.44 -14.11 -27.02
CA GLU A 197 18.58 -14.60 -28.09
C GLU A 197 17.23 -13.86 -28.12
N SER A 198 16.65 -13.59 -26.96
CA SER A 198 15.39 -12.85 -26.82
C SER A 198 15.53 -11.42 -27.33
N LEU A 199 16.64 -10.75 -27.04
CA LEU A 199 16.94 -9.40 -27.54
C LEU A 199 17.10 -9.37 -29.06
N GLU A 200 17.89 -10.29 -29.62
CA GLU A 200 18.16 -10.35 -31.05
C GLU A 200 16.93 -10.76 -31.87
N LEU A 201 16.04 -11.60 -31.30
CA LEU A 201 14.75 -11.92 -31.93
C LEU A 201 13.78 -10.73 -31.87
N CYS A 202 13.68 -10.04 -30.73
CA CYS A 202 12.70 -8.98 -30.53
C CYS A 202 13.05 -7.69 -31.28
N ARG A 203 14.34 -7.36 -31.42
CA ARG A 203 14.80 -6.14 -32.10
C ARG A 203 14.21 -5.96 -33.52
N PRO A 204 14.33 -6.91 -34.46
CA PRO A 204 13.76 -6.75 -35.80
C PRO A 204 12.22 -6.79 -35.80
N VAL A 205 11.61 -7.56 -34.89
CA VAL A 205 10.14 -7.70 -34.79
C VAL A 205 9.50 -6.40 -34.34
N LEU A 206 10.12 -5.69 -33.40
CA LEU A 206 9.64 -4.42 -32.86
C LEU A 206 9.82 -3.28 -33.87
N VAL A 207 10.95 -3.25 -34.61
CA VAL A 207 11.15 -2.29 -35.72
C VAL A 207 10.11 -2.49 -36.83
N GLN A 208 9.68 -3.73 -37.09
CA GLN A 208 8.60 -4.05 -38.05
C GLN A 208 7.20 -3.75 -37.50
N GLY A 209 7.06 -3.27 -36.26
CA GLY A 209 5.77 -2.98 -35.64
C GLY A 209 4.94 -4.20 -35.23
N LYS A 210 5.53 -5.41 -35.23
CA LYS A 210 4.83 -6.68 -34.95
C LYS A 210 4.84 -7.04 -33.46
N LYS A 211 4.47 -6.09 -32.59
CA LYS A 211 4.51 -6.26 -31.13
C LYS A 211 3.64 -7.42 -30.59
N GLN A 212 2.57 -7.77 -31.31
CA GLN A 212 1.68 -8.90 -30.97
C GLN A 212 2.43 -10.25 -30.89
N LEU A 213 3.50 -10.43 -31.68
CA LEU A 213 4.32 -11.64 -31.61
C LEU A 213 5.13 -11.70 -30.31
N VAL A 214 5.65 -10.55 -29.87
CA VAL A 214 6.38 -10.42 -28.61
C VAL A 214 5.44 -10.67 -27.43
N GLU A 215 4.23 -10.11 -27.46
CA GLU A 215 3.18 -10.39 -26.46
C GLU A 215 2.88 -11.89 -26.37
N LYS A 216 2.70 -12.55 -27.52
CA LYS A 216 2.46 -13.99 -27.57
C LYS A 216 3.63 -14.79 -26.97
N TRP A 217 4.86 -14.52 -27.38
CA TRP A 217 6.03 -15.24 -26.86
C TRP A 217 6.25 -15.03 -25.36
N ILE A 218 5.94 -13.85 -24.84
CA ILE A 218 5.98 -13.56 -23.40
C ILE A 218 4.87 -14.34 -22.67
N SER A 219 3.66 -14.40 -23.23
CA SER A 219 2.54 -15.14 -22.63
C SER A 219 2.79 -16.66 -22.58
N GLU A 220 3.52 -17.18 -23.56
CA GLU A 220 3.92 -18.59 -23.64
C GLU A 220 5.23 -18.91 -22.87
N SER A 221 5.78 -17.94 -22.11
CA SER A 221 7.05 -18.08 -21.37
C SER A 221 8.24 -18.53 -22.25
N LYS A 222 8.23 -18.14 -23.54
CA LYS A 222 9.27 -18.53 -24.50
C LYS A 222 10.48 -17.60 -24.51
N LEU A 223 10.40 -16.42 -23.89
CA LEU A 223 11.48 -15.45 -23.82
C LEU A 223 11.97 -15.28 -22.39
N GLU A 224 13.29 -15.19 -22.23
CA GLU A 224 13.88 -14.75 -20.98
C GLU A 224 13.74 -13.21 -20.87
N CYS A 225 12.96 -12.78 -19.88
CA CYS A 225 12.71 -11.37 -19.62
C CYS A 225 13.93 -10.72 -18.95
N SER A 226 14.35 -9.56 -19.44
CA SER A 226 15.50 -8.82 -18.91
C SER A 226 15.27 -7.31 -18.96
N GLU A 227 16.10 -6.55 -18.25
CA GLU A 227 16.04 -5.08 -18.24
C GLU A 227 16.19 -4.49 -19.64
N GLU A 228 17.21 -4.93 -20.37
CA GLU A 228 17.51 -4.49 -21.74
C GLU A 228 16.32 -4.75 -22.67
N LEU A 229 15.60 -5.87 -22.49
CA LEU A 229 14.42 -6.19 -23.28
C LEU A 229 13.25 -5.26 -22.94
N GLY A 230 13.06 -4.99 -21.65
CA GLY A 230 12.05 -4.03 -21.19
C GLY A 230 12.31 -2.62 -21.72
N ASP A 231 13.56 -2.14 -21.69
CA ASP A 231 13.94 -0.83 -22.21
C ASP A 231 13.72 -0.70 -23.72
N LEU A 232 14.00 -1.78 -24.45
CA LEU A 232 13.78 -1.83 -25.90
C LEU A 232 12.28 -1.80 -26.24
N VAL A 233 11.45 -2.53 -25.48
CA VAL A 233 9.99 -2.54 -25.67
C VAL A 233 9.32 -1.24 -25.21
N LYS A 234 9.85 -0.58 -24.18
CA LYS A 234 9.31 0.67 -23.61
C LYS A 234 9.15 1.79 -24.63
N GLN A 235 10.01 1.82 -25.66
CA GLN A 235 9.92 2.80 -26.76
C GLN A 235 8.65 2.64 -27.62
N TYR A 236 8.03 1.46 -27.59
CA TYR A 236 6.87 1.10 -28.40
C TYR A 236 5.61 0.88 -27.55
N ASP A 237 5.74 0.28 -26.37
CA ASP A 237 4.64 -0.03 -25.46
C ASP A 237 5.08 -0.08 -23.99
N VAL A 238 4.56 0.85 -23.20
CA VAL A 238 4.91 1.00 -21.77
C VAL A 238 4.32 -0.13 -20.92
N ASN A 239 3.11 -0.60 -21.25
CA ASN A 239 2.43 -1.65 -20.47
C ASN A 239 3.09 -3.01 -20.69
N LEU A 240 3.45 -3.31 -21.93
CA LEU A 240 4.19 -4.51 -22.26
C LEU A 240 5.58 -4.50 -21.59
N ALA A 241 6.27 -3.36 -21.60
CA ALA A 241 7.56 -3.19 -20.93
C ALA A 241 7.46 -3.44 -19.41
N LEU A 242 6.40 -2.95 -18.75
CA LEU A 242 6.15 -3.23 -17.33
C LEU A 242 6.03 -4.74 -17.06
N SER A 243 5.30 -5.46 -17.91
CA SER A 243 5.16 -6.91 -17.78
C SER A 243 6.48 -7.66 -17.95
N ILE A 244 7.40 -7.13 -18.75
CA ILE A 244 8.74 -7.69 -18.97
C ILE A 244 9.63 -7.42 -17.76
N TYR A 245 9.63 -6.20 -17.22
CA TYR A 245 10.43 -5.89 -16.03
C TYR A 245 10.01 -6.73 -14.82
N LEU A 246 8.70 -6.94 -14.64
CA LEU A 246 8.17 -7.72 -13.53
C LEU A 246 8.54 -9.20 -13.64
N ARG A 247 8.50 -9.78 -14.85
CA ARG A 247 8.93 -11.16 -15.09
C ARG A 247 10.44 -11.35 -15.09
N GLY A 248 11.21 -10.30 -15.42
CA GLY A 248 12.67 -10.34 -15.48
C GLY A 248 13.39 -10.14 -14.14
N SER A 249 12.64 -10.01 -13.03
CA SER A 249 13.18 -9.88 -11.67
C SER A 249 14.31 -8.84 -11.54
N VAL A 250 14.22 -7.73 -12.28
CA VAL A 250 15.28 -6.71 -12.34
C VAL A 250 15.33 -5.95 -11.00
N PRO A 251 16.39 -6.09 -10.17
CA PRO A 251 16.36 -5.71 -8.75
C PRO A 251 16.16 -4.21 -8.48
N HIS A 252 16.62 -3.31 -9.35
CA HIS A 252 16.34 -1.87 -9.23
C HIS A 252 14.86 -1.49 -9.51
N LYS A 253 14.02 -2.46 -9.90
CA LYS A 253 12.56 -2.33 -10.04
C LYS A 253 11.76 -3.43 -9.33
N ALA A 254 12.41 -4.49 -8.83
CA ALA A 254 11.76 -5.66 -8.21
C ALA A 254 12.00 -5.78 -6.69
N ASN A 255 13.03 -5.12 -6.15
CA ASN A 255 13.26 -4.95 -4.70
C ASN A 255 13.10 -3.47 -4.31
N TYR A 256 12.02 -2.86 -4.80
CA TYR A 256 11.67 -1.50 -4.45
C TYR A 256 11.11 -1.52 -3.02
N GLU A 257 11.88 -1.07 -2.03
CA GLU A 257 11.28 -0.44 -0.86
C GLU A 257 10.72 0.89 -1.37
N PRO A 258 9.39 1.01 -1.49
CA PRO A 258 8.86 2.19 -2.11
C PRO A 258 9.12 3.38 -1.22
N ASP A 259 9.81 4.40 -1.76
CA ASP A 259 9.75 5.72 -1.14
C ASP A 259 8.37 6.30 -1.45
N TYR A 260 7.38 5.85 -0.67
CA TYR A 260 5.99 6.24 -0.81
C TYR A 260 5.82 7.75 -0.63
N LEU A 261 6.71 8.42 0.13
CA LEU A 261 6.70 9.87 0.28
C LEU A 261 7.20 10.58 -0.97
N TYR A 262 8.25 10.08 -1.61
CA TYR A 262 8.69 10.59 -2.91
C TYR A 262 7.58 10.43 -3.96
N GLN A 263 6.94 9.26 -4.02
CA GLN A 263 5.82 9.02 -4.92
C GLN A 263 4.64 9.94 -4.60
N MET A 264 4.31 10.12 -3.32
CA MET A 264 3.26 11.02 -2.88
C MET A 264 3.52 12.46 -3.35
N ARG A 265 4.76 12.95 -3.19
CA ARG A 265 5.18 14.26 -3.70
C ARG A 265 5.10 14.36 -5.23
N GLN A 266 5.35 13.28 -5.95
CA GLN A 266 5.22 13.25 -7.41
C GLN A 266 3.76 13.25 -7.87
N VAL A 267 2.88 12.49 -7.20
CA VAL A 267 1.44 12.48 -7.46
C VAL A 267 0.86 13.85 -7.17
N LEU A 268 1.20 14.48 -6.04
CA LEU A 268 0.74 15.82 -5.68
C LEU A 268 1.10 16.89 -6.72
N ARG A 269 2.24 16.76 -7.41
CA ARG A 269 2.66 17.71 -8.46
C ARG A 269 2.01 17.47 -9.81
N THR A 270 1.68 16.21 -10.12
CA THR A 270 1.23 15.82 -11.47
C THR A 270 -0.29 15.64 -11.55
N HIS A 271 -0.90 15.06 -10.52
CA HIS A 271 -2.32 14.69 -10.46
C HIS A 271 -2.85 14.89 -9.02
N PRO A 272 -3.07 16.15 -8.59
CA PRO A 272 -3.49 16.47 -7.22
C PRO A 272 -4.84 15.84 -6.81
N ASP A 273 -5.74 15.61 -7.77
CA ASP A 273 -7.06 15.02 -7.52
C ASP A 273 -6.99 13.56 -7.06
N ASN A 274 -5.95 12.84 -7.51
CA ASN A 274 -5.72 11.44 -7.13
C ASN A 274 -4.83 11.30 -5.89
N ALA A 275 -4.35 12.41 -5.31
CA ALA A 275 -3.46 12.35 -4.16
C ALA A 275 -4.18 11.84 -2.91
N ALA A 276 -5.44 12.22 -2.69
CA ALA A 276 -6.21 11.74 -1.53
C ALA A 276 -6.46 10.23 -1.59
N THR A 277 -6.82 9.69 -2.76
CA THR A 277 -7.02 8.25 -2.95
C THR A 277 -5.72 7.47 -2.83
N PHE A 278 -4.61 7.99 -3.36
CA PHE A 278 -3.29 7.39 -3.18
C PHE A 278 -2.87 7.36 -1.70
N ALA A 279 -3.02 8.47 -0.98
CA ALA A 279 -2.74 8.54 0.45
C ALA A 279 -3.60 7.56 1.27
N GLN A 280 -4.88 7.38 0.92
CA GLN A 280 -5.72 6.37 1.58
C GLN A 280 -5.17 4.96 1.39
N MET A 281 -4.78 4.58 0.16
CA MET A 281 -4.17 3.25 -0.09
C MET A 281 -2.90 3.04 0.73
N LEU A 282 -2.07 4.07 0.91
CA LEU A 282 -0.86 3.98 1.75
C LEU A 282 -1.17 3.68 3.22
N VAL A 283 -2.34 4.09 3.72
CA VAL A 283 -2.72 3.86 5.12
C VAL A 283 -3.49 2.55 5.29
N SER A 284 -4.30 2.14 4.30
CA SER A 284 -5.21 1.00 4.42
C SER A 284 -4.65 -0.33 3.90
N GLU A 285 -3.74 -0.32 2.92
CA GLU A 285 -3.32 -1.53 2.20
C GLU A 285 -1.97 -2.10 2.65
N GLY A 286 -1.49 -1.73 3.83
CA GLY A 286 -0.19 -2.22 4.29
C GLY A 286 -0.21 -3.64 4.84
N PRO A 287 0.94 -4.36 4.75
CA PRO A 287 1.06 -5.74 5.21
C PRO A 287 0.79 -5.80 6.73
N ASN A 288 -0.02 -6.78 7.14
CA ASN A 288 -0.45 -6.99 8.54
C ASN A 288 -1.34 -5.87 9.13
N GLY A 289 -1.87 -4.96 8.31
CA GLY A 289 -2.73 -3.87 8.75
C GLY A 289 -1.97 -2.66 9.33
N GLU A 290 -0.65 -2.64 9.21
CA GLU A 290 0.16 -1.46 9.50
C GLU A 290 0.24 -0.55 8.27
N PRO A 291 0.18 0.78 8.43
CA PRO A 291 0.25 1.71 7.30
C PRO A 291 1.62 1.65 6.61
N LEU A 292 1.63 1.71 5.27
CA LEU A 292 2.83 1.69 4.42
C LEU A 292 3.69 2.95 4.58
N ALA A 293 3.10 4.05 5.03
CA ALA A 293 3.79 5.30 5.31
C ALA A 293 3.16 6.01 6.52
N ASP A 294 3.97 6.78 7.25
CA ASP A 294 3.53 7.52 8.42
C ASP A 294 2.53 8.62 8.03
N ILE A 295 1.38 8.65 8.70
CA ILE A 295 0.28 9.58 8.41
C ILE A 295 0.75 11.03 8.57
N ASN A 296 1.60 11.35 9.55
CA ASN A 296 2.12 12.71 9.73
C ASN A 296 2.96 13.13 8.52
N GLN A 297 3.80 12.23 8.01
CA GLN A 297 4.65 12.52 6.85
C GLN A 297 3.83 12.69 5.56
N ILE A 298 2.74 11.92 5.40
CA ILE A 298 1.80 12.11 4.30
C ILE A 298 1.13 13.49 4.39
N VAL A 299 0.68 13.88 5.58
CA VAL A 299 0.09 15.21 5.83
C VAL A 299 1.09 16.33 5.53
N ASP A 300 2.36 16.18 5.95
CA ASP A 300 3.43 17.13 5.65
C ASP A 300 3.55 17.35 4.13
N CYS A 301 3.52 16.28 3.34
CA CYS A 301 3.59 16.38 1.88
C CYS A 301 2.42 17.19 1.29
N PHE A 302 1.19 17.01 1.79
CA PHE A 302 0.04 17.80 1.33
C PHE A 302 0.17 19.28 1.70
N VAL A 303 0.59 19.56 2.94
CA VAL A 303 0.74 20.93 3.46
C VAL A 303 1.85 21.68 2.72
N GLU A 304 2.98 21.02 2.43
CA GLU A 304 4.09 21.59 1.64
C GLU A 304 3.65 22.07 0.25
N VAL A 305 2.74 21.34 -0.40
CA VAL A 305 2.21 21.67 -1.73
C VAL A 305 1.02 22.65 -1.64
N GLY A 306 0.48 22.89 -0.44
CA GLY A 306 -0.69 23.74 -0.23
C GLY A 306 -2.01 23.10 -0.63
N ASN A 307 -2.06 21.79 -0.81
CA ASN A 307 -3.24 21.07 -1.30
C ASN A 307 -4.17 20.64 -0.14
N ILE A 308 -4.66 21.64 0.59
CA ILE A 308 -5.32 21.47 1.89
C ILE A 308 -6.66 20.74 1.77
N GLN A 309 -7.47 21.01 0.73
CA GLN A 309 -8.78 20.38 0.56
C GLN A 309 -8.67 18.85 0.43
N GLN A 310 -7.69 18.37 -0.36
CA GLN A 310 -7.44 16.94 -0.53
C GLN A 310 -6.87 16.30 0.74
N CYS A 311 -6.01 17.04 1.47
CA CYS A 311 -5.53 16.61 2.78
C CYS A 311 -6.67 16.43 3.79
N THR A 312 -7.63 17.37 3.81
CA THR A 312 -8.82 17.29 4.66
C THR A 312 -9.65 16.06 4.33
N ALA A 313 -9.91 15.80 3.04
CA ALA A 313 -10.65 14.60 2.63
C ALA A 313 -9.96 13.29 3.05
N PHE A 314 -8.63 13.23 2.91
CA PHE A 314 -7.83 12.09 3.37
C PHE A 314 -7.94 11.90 4.89
N LEU A 315 -7.71 12.96 5.67
CA LEU A 315 -7.73 12.90 7.13
C LEU A 315 -9.10 12.60 7.72
N LEU A 316 -10.20 13.07 7.09
CA LEU A 316 -11.56 12.75 7.53
C LEU A 316 -11.86 11.25 7.45
N GLU A 317 -11.35 10.55 6.44
CA GLU A 317 -11.51 9.09 6.34
C GLU A 317 -10.51 8.37 7.26
N ALA A 318 -9.26 8.84 7.35
CA ALA A 318 -8.23 8.21 8.18
C ALA A 318 -8.53 8.30 9.69
N LEU A 319 -9.19 9.39 10.14
CA LEU A 319 -9.50 9.65 11.55
C LEU A 319 -10.93 9.24 11.95
N LYS A 320 -11.67 8.55 11.09
CA LYS A 320 -13.10 8.21 11.27
C LYS A 320 -13.39 7.41 12.55
N GLY A 321 -12.39 6.75 13.12
CA GLY A 321 -12.50 6.00 14.38
C GLY A 321 -12.44 6.85 15.66
N ASP A 322 -12.21 8.16 15.56
CA ASP A 322 -12.06 9.10 16.69
C ASP A 322 -11.18 8.53 17.81
N SER A 323 -9.95 8.11 17.49
CA SER A 323 -9.06 7.50 18.48
C SER A 323 -8.21 8.54 19.22
N GLU A 324 -8.05 8.36 20.54
CA GLU A 324 -7.21 9.21 21.39
C GLU A 324 -5.74 9.20 20.95
N SER A 325 -5.24 8.06 20.43
CA SER A 325 -3.89 7.94 19.89
C SER A 325 -3.61 8.85 18.69
N GLN A 326 -4.64 9.38 18.05
CA GLN A 326 -4.57 10.27 16.89
C GLN A 326 -5.00 11.71 17.24
N ALA A 327 -5.08 12.05 18.53
CA ALA A 327 -5.47 13.37 19.02
C ALA A 327 -4.70 14.52 18.34
N HIS A 328 -3.39 14.35 18.13
CA HIS A 328 -2.56 15.37 17.48
C HIS A 328 -2.94 15.59 16.01
N LEU A 329 -3.32 14.53 15.29
CA LEU A 329 -3.80 14.63 13.91
C LEU A 329 -5.18 15.30 13.83
N GLN A 330 -6.05 15.04 14.81
CA GLN A 330 -7.34 15.74 14.92
C GLN A 330 -7.13 17.25 15.11
N THR A 331 -6.24 17.64 16.02
CA THR A 331 -5.87 19.05 16.22
C THR A 331 -5.32 19.64 14.92
N ARG A 332 -4.36 18.96 14.28
CA ARG A 332 -3.71 19.42 13.06
C ARG A 332 -4.68 19.60 11.88
N LEU A 333 -5.65 18.68 11.73
CA LEU A 333 -6.72 18.79 10.75
C LEU A 333 -7.52 20.08 10.94
N LEU A 334 -7.93 20.35 12.18
CA LEU A 334 -8.72 21.55 12.51
C LEU A 334 -7.89 22.83 12.35
N GLU A 335 -6.62 22.84 12.79
CA GLU A 335 -5.73 23.99 12.63
C GLU A 335 -5.56 24.38 11.17
N MET A 336 -5.23 23.40 10.32
CA MET A 336 -5.03 23.62 8.89
C MET A 336 -6.30 24.18 8.22
N ASN A 337 -7.48 23.65 8.56
CA ASN A 337 -8.74 24.15 8.00
C ASN A 337 -9.12 25.52 8.58
N LEU A 338 -8.89 25.80 9.86
CA LEU A 338 -9.17 27.11 10.45
C LEU A 338 -8.31 28.22 9.83
N LEU A 339 -7.08 27.91 9.41
CA LEU A 339 -6.19 28.87 8.77
C LEU A 339 -6.49 29.09 7.28
N SER A 340 -7.04 28.08 6.59
CA SER A 340 -7.23 28.10 5.13
C SER A 340 -8.69 28.25 4.70
N ASN A 341 -9.60 27.50 5.32
CA ASN A 341 -11.03 27.50 5.02
C ASN A 341 -11.88 27.29 6.30
N PRO A 342 -12.16 28.36 7.06
CA PRO A 342 -12.89 28.29 8.32
C PRO A 342 -14.26 27.62 8.24
N GLN A 343 -14.95 27.69 7.09
CA GLN A 343 -16.27 27.08 6.94
C GLN A 343 -16.22 25.54 7.01
N VAL A 344 -15.15 24.93 6.50
CA VAL A 344 -14.95 23.49 6.58
C VAL A 344 -14.68 23.08 8.03
N ALA A 345 -13.86 23.85 8.76
CA ALA A 345 -13.63 23.62 10.18
C ALA A 345 -14.91 23.75 11.01
N ASP A 346 -15.75 24.76 10.73
CA ASP A 346 -17.04 24.93 11.40
C ASP A 346 -17.98 23.74 11.17
N ALA A 347 -18.02 23.19 9.95
CA ALA A 347 -18.80 22.00 9.63
C ALA A 347 -18.29 20.76 10.39
N ILE A 348 -16.97 20.55 10.45
CA ILE A 348 -16.35 19.43 11.18
C ILE A 348 -16.67 19.51 12.68
N LEU A 349 -16.49 20.69 13.28
CA LEU A 349 -16.78 20.94 14.70
C LEU A 349 -18.29 20.82 14.99
N GLY A 350 -19.13 21.32 14.08
CA GLY A 350 -20.59 21.24 14.19
C GLY A 350 -21.15 19.83 14.15
N ASN A 351 -20.56 18.97 13.31
CA ASN A 351 -20.93 17.57 13.21
C ASN A 351 -20.36 16.71 14.36
N ARG A 352 -19.52 17.29 15.23
CA ARG A 352 -18.87 16.58 16.36
C ARG A 352 -18.15 15.31 15.93
N MET A 353 -17.42 15.39 14.82
CA MET A 353 -16.72 14.23 14.26
C MET A 353 -15.55 13.74 15.12
N PHE A 354 -14.99 14.60 15.98
CA PHE A 354 -13.79 14.34 16.77
C PHE A 354 -13.96 14.80 18.22
N SER A 355 -13.28 14.15 19.14
CA SER A 355 -13.41 14.40 20.59
C SER A 355 -12.09 14.73 21.31
N TYR A 356 -10.94 14.32 20.77
CA TYR A 356 -9.66 14.27 21.49
C TYR A 356 -8.66 15.37 21.13
N TYR A 357 -9.00 16.30 20.24
CA TYR A 357 -8.13 17.42 19.86
C TYR A 357 -7.91 18.43 21.01
N ASP A 358 -6.87 19.27 20.87
CA ASP A 358 -6.56 20.34 21.80
C ASP A 358 -7.61 21.46 21.73
N ARG A 359 -8.55 21.44 22.68
CA ARG A 359 -9.66 22.41 22.72
C ARG A 359 -9.17 23.84 22.93
N ALA A 360 -8.09 24.06 23.68
CA ALA A 360 -7.62 25.41 23.98
C ALA A 360 -7.00 26.06 22.73
N ALA A 361 -6.14 25.32 22.01
CA ALA A 361 -5.55 25.76 20.76
C ALA A 361 -6.63 26.03 19.68
N ILE A 362 -7.57 25.11 19.52
CA ILE A 362 -8.67 25.23 18.55
C ILE A 362 -9.62 26.37 18.91
N GLY A 363 -9.88 26.62 20.19
CA GLY A 363 -10.69 27.76 20.65
C GLY A 363 -10.09 29.10 20.20
N GLN A 364 -8.79 29.30 20.42
CA GLN A 364 -8.09 30.52 20.00
C GLN A 364 -8.07 30.70 18.48
N LEU A 365 -7.94 29.61 17.72
CA LEU A 365 -7.98 29.67 16.25
C LEU A 365 -9.40 29.94 15.72
N CYS A 366 -10.43 29.38 16.35
CA CYS A 366 -11.83 29.72 16.04
C CYS A 366 -12.10 31.21 16.23
N GLU A 367 -11.59 31.80 17.31
CA GLU A 367 -11.72 33.24 17.57
C GLU A 367 -11.05 34.07 16.46
N LYS A 368 -9.80 33.72 16.10
CA LYS A 368 -9.06 34.39 15.00
C LYS A 368 -9.75 34.24 13.64
N ALA A 369 -10.39 33.10 13.40
CA ALA A 369 -11.12 32.82 12.16
C ALA A 369 -12.52 33.46 12.12
N GLY A 370 -12.96 34.15 13.18
CA GLY A 370 -14.28 34.79 13.28
C GLY A 370 -15.41 33.84 13.67
N LEU A 371 -15.12 32.59 14.02
CA LEU A 371 -16.08 31.58 14.46
C LEU A 371 -16.32 31.68 15.97
N LEU A 372 -16.84 32.81 16.42
CA LEU A 372 -16.96 33.12 17.86
C LEU A 372 -17.86 32.15 18.63
N GLN A 373 -18.91 31.61 17.99
CA GLN A 373 -19.77 30.57 18.60
C GLN A 373 -18.95 29.33 18.95
N ARG A 374 -18.13 28.85 18.01
CA ARG A 374 -17.24 27.69 18.24
C ARG A 374 -16.19 28.01 19.28
N ALA A 375 -15.60 29.20 19.24
CA ALA A 375 -14.62 29.61 20.24
C ALA A 375 -15.19 29.52 21.68
N LEU A 376 -16.40 30.03 21.92
CA LEU A 376 -17.09 29.94 23.22
C LEU A 376 -17.42 28.50 23.66
N GLU A 377 -17.67 27.57 22.74
CA GLU A 377 -17.87 26.15 23.06
C GLU A 377 -16.60 25.43 23.54
N HIS A 378 -15.43 26.06 23.29
CA HIS A 378 -14.12 25.48 23.58
C HIS A 378 -13.40 26.18 24.74
N PHE A 379 -13.67 27.46 24.97
CA PHE A 379 -13.07 28.19 26.08
C PHE A 379 -13.57 27.66 27.42
N THR A 380 -12.61 27.46 28.32
CA THR A 380 -12.83 27.10 29.73
C THR A 380 -12.41 28.22 30.66
N ASP A 381 -11.50 29.11 30.23
CA ASP A 381 -11.06 30.27 30.99
C ASP A 381 -12.09 31.41 30.88
N LEU A 382 -12.53 31.91 32.03
CA LEU A 382 -13.44 33.04 32.16
C LEU A 382 -12.90 34.31 31.46
N TYR A 383 -11.58 34.50 31.41
CA TYR A 383 -10.99 35.64 30.70
C TYR A 383 -11.30 35.61 29.20
N ASP A 384 -11.10 34.47 28.55
CA ASP A 384 -11.36 34.29 27.11
C ASP A 384 -12.87 34.31 26.81
N ILE A 385 -13.69 33.72 27.69
CA ILE A 385 -15.15 33.79 27.59
C ILE A 385 -15.62 35.26 27.64
N LYS A 386 -15.17 36.04 28.62
CA LYS A 386 -15.53 37.47 28.75
C LYS A 386 -15.09 38.27 27.53
N ARG A 387 -13.88 38.03 27.01
CA ARG A 387 -13.38 38.70 25.80
C ARG A 387 -14.24 38.41 24.57
N THR A 388 -14.79 37.21 24.47
CA THR A 388 -15.52 36.76 23.28
C THR A 388 -17.01 37.11 23.34
N VAL A 389 -17.63 36.96 24.51
CA VAL A 389 -19.08 37.13 24.72
C VAL A 389 -19.58 38.57 24.53
N VAL A 390 -18.68 39.56 24.64
CA VAL A 390 -19.02 40.99 24.47
C VAL A 390 -19.39 41.35 23.03
N HIS A 391 -19.02 40.52 22.05
CA HIS A 391 -19.38 40.69 20.65
C HIS A 391 -20.81 40.22 20.36
N THR A 392 -21.77 40.67 21.17
CA THR A 392 -23.18 40.22 21.19
C THR A 392 -23.87 40.28 19.83
N THR A 393 -23.49 41.21 18.95
CA THR A 393 -24.05 41.38 17.61
C THR A 393 -23.66 40.28 16.62
N LEU A 394 -22.61 39.51 16.89
CA LEU A 394 -22.11 38.44 16.03
C LEU A 394 -22.71 37.08 16.38
N PHE A 395 -23.49 36.99 17.46
CA PHE A 395 -24.12 35.76 17.92
C PHE A 395 -25.59 35.67 17.50
N ASN A 396 -26.08 34.44 17.31
CA ASN A 396 -27.52 34.20 17.31
C ASN A 396 -28.06 34.43 18.75
N PRO A 397 -29.07 35.31 18.93
CA PRO A 397 -29.60 35.63 20.25
C PRO A 397 -30.07 34.41 21.06
N GLU A 398 -30.79 33.48 20.43
CA GLU A 398 -31.32 32.29 21.11
C GLU A 398 -30.19 31.35 21.55
N TRP A 399 -29.18 31.18 20.69
CA TRP A 399 -28.02 30.35 21.01
C TRP A 399 -27.26 30.93 22.21
N LEU A 400 -27.00 32.24 22.20
CA LEU A 400 -26.26 32.90 23.28
C LEU A 400 -27.02 32.79 24.60
N ILE A 401 -28.34 32.99 24.60
CA ILE A 401 -29.18 32.80 25.79
C ILE A 401 -29.02 31.37 26.33
N ASN A 402 -29.11 30.36 25.46
CA ASN A 402 -28.95 28.97 25.89
C ASN A 402 -27.54 28.62 26.38
N TYR A 403 -26.50 29.29 25.86
CA TYR A 403 -25.13 29.10 26.30
C TYR A 403 -24.93 29.49 27.77
N PHE A 404 -25.56 30.58 28.24
CA PHE A 404 -25.51 30.99 29.65
C PHE A 404 -26.05 29.94 30.62
N GLY A 405 -26.94 29.05 30.18
CA GLY A 405 -27.39 27.92 31.00
C GLY A 405 -26.32 26.86 31.29
N ARG A 406 -25.17 26.90 30.61
CA ARG A 406 -24.02 26.01 30.86
C ARG A 406 -23.00 26.61 31.82
N LEU A 407 -23.01 27.93 31.99
CA LEU A 407 -22.10 28.64 32.88
C LEU A 407 -22.59 28.49 34.33
N ASN A 408 -21.66 28.53 35.29
CA ASN A 408 -22.04 28.66 36.69
C ASN A 408 -22.57 30.09 36.98
N VAL A 409 -23.17 30.27 38.15
CA VAL A 409 -23.81 31.53 38.55
C VAL A 409 -22.82 32.70 38.57
N GLN A 410 -21.62 32.48 39.11
CA GLN A 410 -20.60 33.54 39.25
C GLN A 410 -20.07 33.99 37.88
N ASP A 411 -19.72 33.04 37.02
CA ASP A 411 -19.21 33.29 35.67
C ASP A 411 -20.27 33.96 34.80
N SER A 412 -21.54 33.57 34.96
CA SER A 412 -22.66 34.21 34.29
C SER A 412 -22.77 35.69 34.65
N LEU A 413 -22.74 36.04 35.94
CA LEU A 413 -22.81 37.44 36.39
C LEU A 413 -21.61 38.26 35.90
N GLU A 414 -20.41 37.69 35.95
CA GLU A 414 -19.18 38.30 35.44
C GLU A 414 -19.25 38.54 33.92
N CYS A 415 -19.81 37.59 33.15
CA CYS A 415 -20.02 37.75 31.71
C CYS A 415 -21.08 38.81 31.39
N LEU A 416 -22.22 38.82 32.08
CA LEU A 416 -23.25 39.86 31.92
C LEU A 416 -22.69 41.26 32.23
N LYS A 417 -21.87 41.38 33.28
CA LYS A 417 -21.15 42.60 33.63
C LYS A 417 -20.23 43.05 32.51
N ALA A 418 -19.43 42.15 31.94
CA ALA A 418 -18.55 42.46 30.81
C ALA A 418 -19.33 42.93 29.56
N MET A 419 -20.47 42.28 29.26
CA MET A 419 -21.33 42.65 28.13
C MET A 419 -21.91 44.06 28.27
N LEU A 420 -22.38 44.42 29.47
CA LEU A 420 -22.90 45.76 29.77
C LEU A 420 -21.79 46.83 29.79
N GLN A 421 -20.61 46.48 30.30
CA GLN A 421 -19.45 47.38 30.36
C GLN A 421 -18.93 47.75 28.97
N THR A 422 -18.94 46.80 28.03
CA THR A 422 -18.40 47.02 26.69
C THR A 422 -19.39 47.79 25.81
N ASN A 423 -20.66 47.37 25.75
CA ASN A 423 -21.66 48.00 24.90
C ASN A 423 -23.06 47.95 25.53
N LEU A 424 -23.33 48.87 26.45
CA LEU A 424 -24.58 48.91 27.22
C LEU A 424 -25.83 48.87 26.32
N ARG A 425 -25.92 49.73 25.29
CA ARG A 425 -27.13 49.82 24.44
C ARG A 425 -27.42 48.57 23.61
N GLN A 426 -26.39 47.97 23.02
CA GLN A 426 -26.56 46.82 22.11
C GLN A 426 -26.74 45.52 22.90
N SER A 427 -26.02 45.37 24.02
CA SER A 427 -26.10 44.19 24.87
C SER A 427 -27.33 44.19 25.79
N LEU A 428 -28.01 45.32 25.99
CA LEU A 428 -29.10 45.44 26.96
C LEU A 428 -30.20 44.41 26.75
N GLN A 429 -30.70 44.30 25.51
CA GLN A 429 -31.83 43.42 25.19
C GLN A 429 -31.50 41.95 25.48
N ILE A 430 -30.31 41.49 25.08
CA ILE A 430 -29.92 40.10 25.30
C ILE A 430 -29.62 39.81 26.77
N VAL A 431 -29.01 40.76 27.48
CA VAL A 431 -28.74 40.66 28.92
C VAL A 431 -30.05 40.59 29.72
N VAL A 432 -31.06 41.38 29.36
CA VAL A 432 -32.39 41.30 29.96
C VAL A 432 -33.03 39.94 29.69
N GLN A 433 -32.96 39.42 28.47
CA GLN A 433 -33.53 38.10 28.14
C GLN A 433 -32.83 36.96 28.90
N ILE A 434 -31.51 37.01 29.06
CA ILE A 434 -30.75 36.05 29.88
C ILE A 434 -31.16 36.17 31.35
N ALA A 435 -31.21 37.39 31.89
CA ALA A 435 -31.60 37.66 33.27
C ALA A 435 -33.03 37.17 33.57
N SER A 436 -33.98 37.40 32.66
CA SER A 436 -35.35 36.91 32.78
C SER A 436 -35.43 35.38 32.75
N LYS A 437 -34.69 34.72 31.86
CA LYS A 437 -34.73 33.26 31.72
C LYS A 437 -34.08 32.51 32.88
N TYR A 438 -32.95 33.02 33.39
CA TYR A 438 -32.17 32.38 34.46
C TYR A 438 -32.31 33.11 35.81
N SER A 439 -33.40 33.86 36.00
CA SER A 439 -33.63 34.71 37.18
C SER A 439 -33.55 33.95 38.51
N GLU A 440 -34.07 32.72 38.55
CA GLU A 440 -34.04 31.89 39.76
C GLU A 440 -32.61 31.47 40.14
N GLN A 441 -31.78 31.16 39.15
CA GLN A 441 -30.39 30.71 39.36
C GLN A 441 -29.44 31.86 39.70
N LEU A 442 -29.60 32.99 39.01
CA LEU A 442 -28.76 34.17 39.18
C LEU A 442 -29.12 35.01 40.41
N THR A 443 -30.30 34.76 41.00
CA THR A 443 -30.93 35.51 42.08
C THR A 443 -31.33 36.94 41.70
N THR A 444 -32.53 37.34 42.12
CA THR A 444 -33.08 38.66 41.80
C THR A 444 -32.24 39.80 42.38
N GLN A 445 -31.69 39.63 43.58
CA GLN A 445 -30.86 40.65 44.23
C GLN A 445 -29.58 40.95 43.43
N ALA A 446 -28.85 39.92 43.00
CA ALA A 446 -27.60 40.12 42.25
C ALA A 446 -27.85 40.77 40.88
N LEU A 447 -28.98 40.44 40.23
CA LEU A 447 -29.38 41.07 38.97
C LEU A 447 -29.80 42.53 39.16
N ILE A 448 -30.49 42.87 40.25
CA ILE A 448 -30.80 44.27 40.61
C ILE A 448 -29.51 45.05 40.81
N ASP A 449 -28.59 44.55 41.65
CA ASP A 449 -27.32 45.19 41.94
C ASP A 449 -26.48 45.38 40.67
N LEU A 450 -26.50 44.40 39.76
CA LEU A 450 -25.83 44.47 38.46
C LEU A 450 -26.36 45.64 37.62
N PHE A 451 -27.67 45.72 37.36
CA PHE A 451 -28.23 46.80 36.54
C PHE A 451 -28.10 48.17 37.21
N GLU A 452 -28.18 48.25 38.54
CA GLU A 452 -27.98 49.49 39.30
C GLU A 452 -26.54 50.00 39.21
N SER A 453 -25.55 49.09 39.24
CA SER A 453 -24.13 49.46 39.12
C SER A 453 -23.82 50.17 37.80
N PHE A 454 -24.51 49.82 36.71
CA PHE A 454 -24.41 50.47 35.40
C PHE A 454 -25.41 51.61 35.18
N LYS A 455 -26.22 51.96 36.19
CA LYS A 455 -27.30 52.96 36.11
C LYS A 455 -28.30 52.69 34.96
N SER A 456 -28.50 51.42 34.65
CA SER A 456 -29.34 50.99 33.53
C SER A 456 -30.80 50.80 33.98
N TYR A 457 -31.51 51.91 34.20
CA TYR A 457 -32.90 51.88 34.68
C TYR A 457 -33.88 51.28 33.66
N GLU A 458 -33.64 51.46 32.36
CA GLU A 458 -34.45 50.79 31.30
C GLU A 458 -34.27 49.27 31.34
N GLY A 459 -33.03 48.77 31.44
CA GLY A 459 -32.77 47.33 31.57
C GLY A 459 -33.37 46.73 32.83
N LEU A 460 -33.23 47.42 33.97
CA LEU A 460 -33.84 47.02 35.23
C LEU A 460 -35.37 46.97 35.12
N PHE A 461 -35.98 47.97 34.45
CA PHE A 461 -37.41 48.00 34.20
C PHE A 461 -37.87 46.79 33.37
N TYR A 462 -37.23 46.50 32.23
CA TYR A 462 -37.63 45.37 31.39
C TYR A 462 -37.42 44.01 32.08
N TYR A 463 -36.32 43.83 32.81
CA TYR A 463 -36.07 42.62 33.58
C TYR A 463 -37.10 42.45 34.70
N LEU A 464 -37.27 43.44 35.57
CA LEU A 464 -38.21 43.37 36.68
C LEU A 464 -39.66 43.24 36.20
N GLY A 465 -40.02 43.85 35.06
CA GLY A 465 -41.34 43.68 34.44
C GLY A 465 -41.68 42.24 34.07
N SER A 466 -40.67 41.42 33.77
CA SER A 466 -40.85 39.99 33.48
C SER A 466 -41.17 39.15 34.73
N ILE A 467 -40.80 39.62 35.93
CA ILE A 467 -40.93 38.88 37.18
C ILE A 467 -41.90 39.50 38.19
N VAL A 468 -42.19 40.81 38.10
CA VAL A 468 -42.93 41.58 39.12
C VAL A 468 -44.35 41.07 39.36
N ASN A 469 -45.03 40.57 38.31
CA ASN A 469 -46.38 40.02 38.41
C ASN A 469 -46.43 38.70 39.19
N PHE A 470 -45.30 38.00 39.32
CA PHE A 470 -45.19 36.69 39.96
C PHE A 470 -44.41 36.74 41.29
N SER A 471 -43.66 37.82 41.54
CA SER A 471 -42.88 38.01 42.77
C SER A 471 -43.75 38.55 43.90
N GLN A 472 -43.52 38.05 45.12
CA GLN A 472 -44.10 38.59 46.36
C GLN A 472 -43.08 39.40 47.18
N ASP A 473 -41.86 39.58 46.66
CA ASP A 473 -40.78 40.28 47.35
C ASP A 473 -41.00 41.81 47.32
N PRO A 474 -41.15 42.48 48.48
CA PRO A 474 -41.34 43.92 48.55
C PRO A 474 -40.25 44.74 47.86
N GLU A 475 -39.01 44.23 47.86
CA GLU A 475 -37.88 44.93 47.25
C GLU A 475 -37.97 44.93 45.72
N VAL A 476 -38.44 43.83 45.12
CA VAL A 476 -38.68 43.72 43.67
C VAL A 476 -39.72 44.73 43.20
N HIS A 477 -40.84 44.84 43.92
CA HIS A 477 -41.90 45.80 43.59
C HIS A 477 -41.42 47.25 43.76
N PHE A 478 -40.70 47.55 44.85
CA PHE A 478 -40.13 48.88 45.08
C PHE A 478 -39.12 49.27 43.99
N LYS A 479 -38.19 48.37 43.64
CA LYS A 479 -37.17 48.60 42.60
C LYS A 479 -37.80 48.73 41.22
N TYR A 480 -38.88 47.99 40.92
CA TYR A 480 -39.62 48.13 39.67
C TYR A 480 -40.25 49.52 39.54
N ILE A 481 -40.94 49.99 40.59
CA ILE A 481 -41.49 51.35 40.66
C ILE A 481 -40.38 52.39 40.47
N GLN A 482 -39.24 52.20 41.15
CA GLN A 482 -38.09 53.08 41.03
C GLN A 482 -37.55 53.16 39.59
N ALA A 483 -37.40 52.00 38.93
CA ALA A 483 -36.92 51.89 37.56
C ALA A 483 -37.92 52.48 36.55
N ALA A 484 -39.21 52.16 36.67
CA ALA A 484 -40.28 52.67 35.81
C ALA A 484 -40.40 54.21 35.89
N THR A 485 -40.29 54.76 37.11
CA THR A 485 -40.27 56.21 37.34
C THR A 485 -39.09 56.88 36.62
N ARG A 486 -37.89 56.29 36.71
CA ARG A 486 -36.67 56.84 36.07
C ARG A 486 -36.62 56.63 34.56
N ALA A 487 -37.27 55.59 34.05
CA ALA A 487 -37.43 55.33 32.62
C ALA A 487 -38.59 56.13 31.99
N GLY A 488 -39.37 56.88 32.78
CA GLY A 488 -40.49 57.69 32.29
C GLY A 488 -41.79 56.91 32.01
N HIS A 489 -41.90 55.67 32.47
CA HIS A 489 -43.08 54.82 32.29
C HIS A 489 -44.13 55.02 33.40
N VAL A 490 -44.73 56.21 33.46
CA VAL A 490 -45.67 56.62 34.53
C VAL A 490 -46.90 55.70 34.63
N LYS A 491 -47.44 55.24 33.50
CA LYS A 491 -48.62 54.33 33.47
C LYS A 491 -48.38 53.01 34.18
N GLU A 492 -47.14 52.51 34.12
CA GLU A 492 -46.79 51.23 34.71
C GLU A 492 -46.54 51.37 36.23
N VAL A 493 -46.08 52.56 36.66
CA VAL A 493 -46.04 52.94 38.08
C VAL A 493 -47.46 52.97 38.66
N GLU A 494 -48.41 53.63 37.99
CA GLU A 494 -49.82 53.65 38.41
C GLU A 494 -50.42 52.25 38.50
N ARG A 495 -50.15 51.41 37.49
CA ARG A 495 -50.63 50.03 37.43
C ARG A 495 -50.15 49.22 38.63
N ILE A 496 -48.84 49.17 38.89
CA ILE A 496 -48.31 48.39 40.02
C ILE A 496 -48.73 48.98 41.36
N CYS A 497 -48.79 50.31 41.51
CA CYS A 497 -49.29 50.92 42.73
C CYS A 497 -50.76 50.54 43.02
N ARG A 498 -51.56 50.29 41.98
CA ARG A 498 -52.98 49.89 42.12
C ARG A 498 -53.18 48.38 42.26
N GLU A 499 -52.38 47.58 41.57
CA GLU A 499 -52.57 46.12 41.45
C GLU A 499 -51.75 45.30 42.45
N SER A 500 -50.60 45.81 42.91
CA SER A 500 -49.72 45.09 43.83
C SER A 500 -49.96 45.49 45.29
N ASN A 501 -49.99 44.50 46.19
CA ASN A 501 -50.08 44.70 47.65
C ASN A 501 -48.75 44.38 48.36
N TYR A 502 -47.67 44.14 47.62
CA TYR A 502 -46.44 43.58 48.17
C TYR A 502 -45.35 44.61 48.47
N TYR A 503 -45.53 45.90 48.15
CA TYR A 503 -44.55 46.96 48.43
C TYR A 503 -44.90 47.79 49.66
N ASP A 504 -43.89 48.43 50.27
CA ASP A 504 -44.10 49.38 51.37
C ASP A 504 -44.62 50.73 50.82
N ALA A 505 -45.89 51.01 51.12
CA ALA A 505 -46.59 52.20 50.65
C ALA A 505 -45.97 53.52 51.15
N GLU A 506 -45.43 53.59 52.37
CA GLU A 506 -44.82 54.81 52.88
C GLU A 506 -43.49 55.09 52.17
N ARG A 507 -42.69 54.05 51.95
CA ARG A 507 -41.42 54.13 51.24
C ARG A 507 -41.61 54.56 49.78
N VAL A 508 -42.59 53.97 49.08
CA VAL A 508 -42.93 54.35 47.69
C VAL A 508 -43.46 55.78 47.61
N LYS A 509 -44.38 56.15 48.52
CA LYS A 509 -44.95 57.51 48.57
C LYS A 509 -43.88 58.58 48.79
N THR A 510 -42.91 58.31 49.66
CA THR A 510 -41.80 59.24 49.92
C THR A 510 -40.93 59.40 48.68
N TYR A 511 -40.57 58.29 48.01
CA TYR A 511 -39.80 58.32 46.77
C TYR A 511 -40.52 59.08 45.63
N LEU A 512 -41.81 58.81 45.40
CA LEU A 512 -42.56 59.45 44.32
C LEU A 512 -42.73 60.98 44.53
N LYS A 513 -42.85 61.44 45.79
CA LYS A 513 -42.84 62.87 46.12
C LYS A 513 -41.52 63.55 45.77
N GLU A 514 -40.40 62.86 46.02
CA GLU A 514 -39.06 63.37 45.71
C GLU A 514 -38.76 63.33 44.20
N ALA A 515 -39.31 62.36 43.47
CA ALA A 515 -39.05 62.14 42.04
C ALA A 515 -39.64 63.22 41.10
N LYS A 516 -40.50 64.13 41.61
CA LYS A 516 -41.07 65.28 40.86
C LYS A 516 -41.64 64.90 39.47
N LEU A 517 -42.49 63.88 39.42
CA LEU A 517 -43.19 63.47 38.19
C LEU A 517 -44.09 64.60 37.63
N THR A 518 -44.29 64.62 36.31
CA THR A 518 -45.06 65.66 35.59
C THR A 518 -46.56 65.63 35.88
N ASP A 519 -47.12 64.46 36.25
CA ASP A 519 -48.52 64.26 36.65
C ASP A 519 -48.58 63.64 38.05
N GLN A 520 -48.63 64.47 39.09
CA GLN A 520 -48.66 64.01 40.49
C GLN A 520 -50.07 63.76 41.04
N VAL A 521 -51.10 64.21 40.32
CA VAL A 521 -52.46 64.33 40.86
C VAL A 521 -53.13 62.97 41.10
N HIS A 522 -52.76 61.92 40.35
CA HIS A 522 -53.36 60.59 40.49
C HIS A 522 -52.70 59.68 41.54
N PHE A 523 -51.54 60.05 42.09
CA PHE A 523 -50.77 59.18 43.01
C PHE A 523 -51.07 59.39 44.49
N PHE A 524 -51.70 60.50 44.87
CA PHE A 524 -51.87 60.89 46.29
C PHE A 524 -53.32 60.83 46.79
N GLU A 525 -54.27 60.38 45.95
CA GLU A 525 -55.66 60.14 46.33
C GLU A 525 -55.96 58.64 46.48
N LYS A 526 -55.28 57.97 47.42
CA LYS A 526 -55.81 56.87 48.26
C LYS A 526 -54.80 56.44 49.31
#